data_AF-A0A534R7Z6-F1
#
_entry.id   AF-A0A534R7Z6-F1
#
_cell.length_a   1.000
_cell.length_b   1.000
_cell.length_c   1.000
_cell.angle_alpha   90.00
_cell.angle_beta   90.00
_cell.angle_gamma   90.00
#
_symmetry.space_group_name_H-M   'P 1'
#
loop_
_entity.id
_entity.type
_entity.pdbx_description
1 polymer ?
#
loop_
_entity_poly.entity_id
_entity_poly.type
_entity_poly.pdbx_seq_one_letter_code
_entity_poly.pdbx_strand_id
1 'polypeptide(L)'
;MRSPRRSAVHAFKHVWHHAGLAGFARRLRGRRGAILRYHSVTDDEAATLGYLDSGLMVTAAAFESQLRYVKRHYTVVPLDELVERIHAGRALPRRAAAITFDDGYRDNYTRAYRLLRAE
;
A
#
# COMPACT_ATOMS: atom_id res chain seq x y z
N MET A 1 -14.86 -21.73 2.50
CA MET A 1 -14.40 -22.27 1.20
C MET A 1 -14.10 -21.10 0.25
N ARG A 2 -12.84 -20.85 -0.14
CA ARG A 2 -12.48 -19.75 -1.06
C ARG A 2 -12.93 -20.09 -2.48
N SER A 3 -13.58 -19.17 -3.19
CA SER A 3 -14.12 -19.45 -4.53
C SER A 3 -13.00 -19.71 -5.56
N PRO A 4 -13.17 -20.67 -6.49
CA PRO A 4 -12.12 -21.07 -7.45
C PRO A 4 -11.63 -19.92 -8.35
N ARG A 5 -12.47 -18.91 -8.59
CA ARG A 5 -12.10 -17.68 -9.32
C ARG A 5 -11.05 -16.83 -8.59
N ARG A 6 -11.05 -16.79 -7.25
CA ARG A 6 -10.09 -15.98 -6.48
C ARG A 6 -8.69 -16.59 -6.49
N SER A 7 -8.58 -17.92 -6.47
CA SER A 7 -7.28 -18.62 -6.51
C SER A 7 -6.55 -18.46 -7.85
N ALA A 8 -7.27 -18.53 -8.97
CA ALA A 8 -6.69 -18.34 -10.30
C ALA A 8 -6.14 -16.91 -10.51
N VAL A 9 -6.86 -15.89 -10.03
CA VAL A 9 -6.41 -14.49 -10.08
C VAL A 9 -5.14 -14.28 -9.24
N HIS A 10 -5.04 -14.94 -8.08
CA HIS A 10 -3.84 -14.86 -7.24
C HIS A 10 -2.63 -15.51 -7.91
N ALA A 11 -2.78 -16.73 -8.44
CA ALA A 11 -1.69 -17.42 -9.14
C ALA A 11 -1.19 -16.61 -10.36
N PHE A 12 -2.12 -16.04 -11.14
CA PHE A 12 -1.78 -15.17 -12.25
C PHE A 12 -1.02 -13.91 -11.81
N LYS A 13 -1.46 -13.24 -10.73
CA LYS A 13 -0.75 -12.08 -10.14
C LYS A 13 0.67 -12.44 -9.72
N HIS A 14 0.87 -13.61 -9.10
CA HIS A 14 2.19 -14.08 -8.69
C HIS A 14 3.12 -14.33 -9.89
N VAL A 15 2.66 -15.07 -10.90
CA VAL A 15 3.45 -15.33 -12.12
C VAL A 15 3.81 -14.02 -12.82
N TRP A 16 2.84 -13.10 -12.96
CA TRP A 16 3.07 -11.79 -13.57
C TRP A 16 4.10 -10.93 -12.81
N HIS A 17 4.09 -11.02 -11.48
CA HIS A 17 5.06 -10.33 -10.63
C HIS A 17 6.47 -10.93 -10.76
N HIS A 18 6.60 -12.25 -10.65
CA HIS A 18 7.89 -12.95 -10.69
C HIS A 18 8.50 -13.02 -12.10
N ALA A 19 7.68 -12.99 -13.15
CA ALA A 19 8.14 -12.90 -14.54
C ALA A 19 8.64 -11.50 -14.93
N GLY A 20 8.61 -10.51 -14.03
CA GLY A 20 9.10 -9.15 -14.28
C GLY A 20 8.18 -8.27 -15.13
N LEU A 21 7.07 -8.82 -15.66
CA LEU A 21 6.07 -8.10 -16.46
C LEU A 21 5.42 -6.94 -15.68
N ALA A 22 5.22 -7.08 -14.37
CA ALA A 22 4.80 -5.97 -13.50
C ALA A 22 5.84 -4.84 -13.45
N GLY A 23 7.13 -5.18 -13.45
CA GLY A 23 8.23 -4.22 -13.48
C GLY A 23 8.27 -3.44 -14.80
N PHE A 24 8.11 -4.15 -15.92
CA PHE A 24 8.08 -3.55 -17.26
C PHE A 24 6.87 -2.63 -17.45
N ALA A 25 5.66 -3.07 -17.08
CA ALA A 25 4.46 -2.24 -17.15
C ALA A 25 4.57 -0.96 -16.28
N ARG A 26 5.20 -1.03 -15.11
CA ARG A 26 5.49 0.15 -14.27
C ARG A 26 6.44 1.13 -14.93
N ARG A 27 7.32 0.69 -15.83
CA ARG A 27 8.24 1.56 -16.59
C ARG A 27 7.52 2.32 -17.70
N LEU A 28 6.42 1.77 -18.22
CA LEU A 28 5.60 2.37 -19.27
C LEU A 28 4.50 3.29 -18.73
N ARG A 29 4.07 3.11 -17.47
CA ARG A 29 3.22 4.08 -16.79
C ARG A 29 4.02 5.37 -16.61
N GLY A 30 3.53 6.48 -17.18
CA GLY A 30 4.15 7.81 -17.09
C GLY A 30 4.30 8.32 -15.64
N ARG A 31 4.48 9.63 -15.45
CA ARG A 31 4.67 10.25 -14.12
C ARG A 31 3.34 10.34 -13.34
N ARG A 32 2.73 9.19 -13.05
CA ARG A 32 1.52 9.06 -12.22
C ARG A 32 1.93 8.79 -10.77
N GLY A 33 1.25 9.45 -9.84
CA GLY A 33 1.35 9.17 -8.41
C GLY A 33 0.43 8.03 -7.99
N ALA A 34 0.80 7.30 -6.94
CA ALA A 34 -0.07 6.36 -6.25
C ALA A 34 -0.41 6.89 -4.85
N ILE A 35 -1.63 6.69 -4.38
CA ILE A 35 -2.04 6.96 -3.01
C ILE A 35 -2.42 5.61 -2.41
N LEU A 36 -1.64 5.15 -1.43
CA LEU A 36 -1.83 3.86 -0.77
C LEU A 36 -2.60 4.10 0.52
N ARG A 37 -3.81 3.56 0.59
CA ARG A 37 -4.75 3.79 1.67
C ARG A 37 -4.80 2.60 2.61
N TYR A 38 -4.52 2.86 3.88
CA TYR A 38 -4.64 1.93 4.99
C TYR A 38 -5.69 2.42 5.98
N HIS A 39 -6.22 1.53 6.82
CA HIS A 39 -7.14 1.91 7.90
C HIS A 39 -6.60 1.40 9.23
N SER A 40 -6.52 0.08 9.43
CA SER A 40 -5.99 -0.54 10.65
C SER A 40 -4.82 -1.49 10.35
N VAL A 41 -3.78 -1.41 11.19
CA VAL A 41 -2.61 -2.31 11.14
C VAL A 41 -2.53 -3.13 12.43
N THR A 42 -3.19 -4.29 12.46
CA THR A 42 -3.26 -5.14 13.64
C THR A 42 -3.23 -6.63 13.28
N ASP A 43 -2.74 -7.43 14.23
CA ASP A 43 -2.74 -8.90 14.16
C ASP A 43 -3.93 -9.50 14.93
N ASP A 44 -4.72 -8.65 15.58
CA ASP A 44 -5.83 -9.03 16.45
C ASP A 44 -7.16 -8.86 15.72
N GLU A 45 -7.52 -9.84 14.87
CA GLU A 45 -8.83 -9.88 14.21
C GLU A 45 -9.97 -9.84 15.25
N ALA A 46 -9.80 -10.52 16.40
CA ALA A 46 -10.81 -10.60 17.44
C ALA A 46 -11.12 -9.25 18.09
N ALA A 47 -10.11 -8.39 18.30
CA ALA A 47 -10.32 -7.03 18.81
C ALA A 47 -11.01 -6.09 17.81
N THR A 48 -11.07 -6.48 16.52
CA THR A 48 -11.70 -5.70 15.45
C THR A 48 -13.06 -6.24 15.00
N LEU A 49 -13.38 -7.50 15.38
CA LEU A 49 -14.65 -8.15 15.12
C LEU A 49 -15.79 -7.38 15.82
N GLY A 50 -16.56 -6.63 15.03
CA GLY A 50 -17.75 -5.91 15.49
C GLY A 50 -17.88 -4.48 14.96
N TYR A 51 -16.78 -3.84 14.54
CA TYR A 51 -16.79 -2.47 14.00
C TYR A 51 -15.82 -2.24 12.84
N LEU A 52 -14.97 -3.21 12.50
CA LEU A 52 -14.07 -3.14 11.35
C LEU A 52 -14.36 -4.29 10.38
N ASP A 53 -14.52 -3.99 9.09
CA ASP A 53 -14.53 -5.01 8.03
C ASP A 53 -13.13 -5.61 7.90
N SER A 54 -13.02 -6.94 7.79
CA SER A 54 -11.74 -7.63 7.62
C SER A 54 -10.97 -7.20 6.35
N GLY A 55 -11.66 -6.61 5.37
CA GLY A 55 -11.05 -5.98 4.20
C GLY A 55 -10.34 -4.64 4.46
N LEU A 56 -10.52 -4.04 5.64
CA LEU A 56 -9.89 -2.78 6.05
C LEU A 56 -8.71 -2.99 7.00
N MET A 57 -8.43 -4.24 7.35
CA MET A 57 -7.34 -4.62 8.24
C MET A 57 -6.16 -5.19 7.46
N VAL A 58 -4.94 -4.85 7.89
CA VAL A 58 -3.71 -5.52 7.45
C VAL A 58 -2.88 -5.95 8.66
N THR A 59 -2.29 -7.15 8.62
CA THR A 59 -1.38 -7.60 9.68
C THR A 59 -0.09 -6.78 9.67
N ALA A 60 0.58 -6.68 10.82
CA ALA A 60 1.84 -5.92 10.93
C ALA A 60 2.91 -6.47 9.99
N ALA A 61 3.03 -7.80 9.89
CA ALA A 61 3.97 -8.46 9.00
C ALA A 61 3.67 -8.21 7.51
N ALA A 62 2.39 -8.20 7.13
CA ALA A 62 1.99 -7.88 5.76
C ALA A 62 2.27 -6.41 5.43
N PHE A 63 1.98 -5.50 6.36
CA PHE A 63 2.27 -4.08 6.20
C PHE A 63 3.78 -3.82 6.05
N GLU A 64 4.63 -4.42 6.90
CA GLU A 64 6.10 -4.31 6.78
C GLU A 64 6.61 -4.82 5.42
N SER A 65 6.11 -5.97 4.96
CA SER A 65 6.44 -6.49 3.62
C SER A 65 6.05 -5.51 2.50
N GLN A 66 4.89 -4.87 2.62
CA GLN A 66 4.45 -3.83 1.68
C GLN A 66 5.32 -2.58 1.75
N LEU A 67 5.71 -2.12 2.94
CA LEU A 67 6.63 -0.99 3.10
C LEU A 67 7.98 -1.25 2.43
N ARG A 68 8.58 -2.42 2.64
CA ARG A 68 9.82 -2.84 1.96
C ARG A 68 9.69 -2.80 0.45
N TYR A 69 8.56 -3.27 -0.08
CA TYR A 69 8.28 -3.21 -1.51
C TYR A 69 8.15 -1.77 -2.02
N VAL A 70 7.39 -0.94 -1.30
CA VAL A 70 7.17 0.46 -1.66
C VAL A 70 8.49 1.22 -1.63
N LYS A 71 9.28 1.11 -0.55
CA LYS A 71 10.60 1.73 -0.40
C LYS A 71 11.56 1.32 -1.52
N ARG A 72 11.54 0.05 -1.94
CA ARG A 72 12.42 -0.45 -3.01
C ARG A 72 12.02 0.06 -4.41
N HIS A 73 10.74 0.36 -4.64
CA HIS A 73 10.23 0.57 -5.99
C HIS A 73 9.60 1.94 -6.27
N TYR A 74 9.25 2.70 -5.25
CA TYR A 74 8.56 3.97 -5.34
C TYR A 74 9.36 5.09 -4.66
N THR A 75 9.13 6.31 -5.09
CA THR A 75 9.60 7.51 -4.39
C THR A 75 8.47 7.92 -3.45
N VAL A 76 8.59 7.63 -2.17
CA VAL A 76 7.59 8.04 -1.19
C VAL A 76 7.71 9.54 -0.95
N VAL A 77 6.60 10.26 -1.08
CA VAL A 77 6.50 11.70 -0.82
C VAL A 77 5.31 11.98 0.10
N PRO A 78 5.36 13.09 0.86
CA PRO A 78 4.19 13.61 1.54
C PRO A 78 3.00 13.81 0.58
N LEU A 79 1.77 13.56 1.07
CA LEU A 79 0.56 13.66 0.25
C LEU A 79 0.32 15.09 -0.24
N ASP A 80 0.54 16.08 0.62
CA ASP A 80 0.49 17.51 0.33
C ASP A 80 1.45 17.87 -0.82
N GLU A 81 2.70 17.39 -0.80
CA GLU A 81 3.65 17.61 -1.90
C GLU A 81 3.11 17.05 -3.24
N LEU A 82 2.51 15.85 -3.20
CA LEU A 82 1.93 15.21 -4.37
C LEU A 82 0.76 16.04 -4.94
N VAL A 83 -0.13 16.52 -4.07
CA VAL A 83 -1.27 17.36 -4.40
C VAL A 83 -0.82 18.71 -4.97
N GLU A 84 0.12 19.39 -4.32
CA GLU A 84 0.68 20.67 -4.76
C GLU A 84 1.29 20.58 -6.16
N ARG A 85 2.10 19.54 -6.42
CA ARG A 85 2.72 19.35 -7.73
C ARG A 85 1.67 19.15 -8.82
N ILE A 86 0.61 18.39 -8.54
CA ILE A 86 -0.50 18.20 -9.49
C ILE A 86 -1.19 19.52 -9.79
N HIS A 87 -1.56 20.28 -8.75
CA HIS A 87 -2.21 21.59 -8.93
C HIS A 87 -1.33 22.59 -9.68
N ALA A 88 -0.03 22.59 -9.42
CA ALA A 88 0.92 23.48 -10.09
C ALA A 88 1.34 22.99 -11.49
N GLY A 89 0.78 21.88 -12.00
CA GLY A 89 1.20 21.28 -13.28
C GLY A 89 2.65 20.79 -13.30
N ARG A 90 3.27 20.62 -12.13
CA ARG A 90 4.66 20.19 -11.99
C ARG A 90 4.77 18.67 -12.10
N ALA A 91 5.88 18.24 -12.67
CA ALA A 91 6.12 16.83 -12.88
C ALA A 91 6.31 16.08 -11.54
N LEU A 92 5.54 15.02 -11.31
CA LEU A 92 5.69 14.15 -10.12
C LEU A 92 7.00 13.38 -10.13
N PRO A 93 7.62 13.05 -8.98
CA PRO A 93 8.75 12.12 -8.94
C PRO A 93 8.45 10.82 -9.69
N ARG A 94 9.48 10.18 -10.26
CA ARG A 94 9.29 8.90 -10.94
C ARG A 94 8.77 7.87 -9.92
N ARG A 95 7.62 7.27 -10.23
CA ARG A 95 6.95 6.29 -9.35
C ARG A 95 6.65 6.91 -7.97
N ALA A 96 6.10 8.13 -7.95
CA ALA A 96 5.69 8.78 -6.71
C ALA A 96 4.61 7.97 -5.99
N ALA A 97 4.70 7.87 -4.66
CA ALA A 97 3.67 7.28 -3.82
C ALA A 97 3.48 8.10 -2.53
N ALA A 98 2.24 8.23 -2.08
CA ALA A 98 1.90 8.70 -0.74
C ALA A 98 1.24 7.56 0.03
N ILE A 99 1.54 7.44 1.32
CA ILE A 99 0.90 6.46 2.22
C ILE A 99 -0.05 7.22 3.14
N THR A 100 -1.29 6.78 3.21
CA THR A 100 -2.36 7.43 3.99
C THR A 100 -3.02 6.44 4.92
N PHE A 101 -3.50 6.93 6.05
CA PHE A 101 -4.27 6.19 7.03
C PHE A 101 -5.56 6.95 7.32
N ASP A 102 -6.68 6.24 7.19
CA ASP A 102 -8.00 6.81 7.43
C ASP A 102 -8.51 6.40 8.83
N ASP A 103 -9.61 7.01 9.27
CA ASP A 103 -10.40 6.69 10.48
C ASP A 103 -9.71 6.85 11.85
N GLY A 104 -8.39 7.02 11.91
CA GLY A 104 -7.68 7.36 13.15
C GLY A 104 -7.56 6.21 14.16
N TYR A 105 -7.51 4.95 13.70
CA TYR A 105 -7.32 3.80 14.57
C TYR A 105 -6.07 3.90 15.43
N ARG A 106 -6.17 3.46 16.70
CA ARG A 106 -5.07 3.48 17.68
C ARG A 106 -3.82 2.75 17.18
N ASP A 107 -4.03 1.65 16.46
CA ASP A 107 -2.95 0.82 15.92
C ASP A 107 -2.11 1.52 14.84
N ASN A 108 -2.63 2.58 14.20
CA ASN A 108 -1.84 3.42 13.31
C ASN A 108 -0.68 4.09 14.06
N TYR A 109 -0.90 4.49 15.31
CA TYR A 109 0.15 5.05 16.14
C TYR A 109 1.00 3.98 16.84
N THR A 110 0.38 2.95 17.41
CA THR A 110 1.11 1.97 18.24
C THR A 110 1.87 0.93 17.41
N ARG A 111 1.47 0.69 16.16
CA ARG A 111 2.06 -0.31 15.25
C ARG A 111 2.54 0.31 13.94
N ALA A 112 1.65 0.90 13.14
CA ALA A 112 2.00 1.35 11.79
C ALA A 112 3.10 2.42 11.80
N TYR A 113 3.00 3.41 12.69
CA TYR A 113 4.00 4.47 12.86
C TYR A 113 5.39 3.91 13.20
N ARG A 114 5.46 2.89 14.07
CA ARG A 114 6.75 2.26 14.43
C ARG A 114 7.40 1.59 13.23
N LEU A 115 6.60 0.91 12.40
CA LEU A 115 7.09 0.26 11.17
C LEU A 115 7.53 1.30 10.13
N LEU A 116 6.76 2.39 9.94
CA LEU A 116 7.14 3.51 9.07
C LEU A 116 8.44 4.22 9.50
N ARG A 117 8.78 4.16 10.79
CA ARG A 117 10.02 4.72 11.33
C ARG A 117 11.22 3.78 11.19
N ALA A 118 10.98 2.49 11.06
CA ALA A 118 12.00 1.44 10.99
C ALA A 118 12.38 1.09 9.55
N GLU A 119 11.41 1.15 8.64
CA GLU A 119 11.60 1.01 7.19
C GLU A 119 12.01 2.32 6.56
#